data_AF-A0A0D5CJX9-F1
#
_entry.id   AF-A0A0D5CJX9-F1
#
_cell.length_a   1.000
_cell.length_b   1.000
_cell.length_c   1.000
_cell.angle_alpha   90.00
_cell.angle_beta   90.00
_cell.angle_gamma   90.00
#
_symmetry.space_group_name_H-M   'P 1'
#
loop_
_entity.id
_entity.type
_entity.pdbx_description
1 polymer ?
#
loop_
_entity_poly.entity_id
_entity_poly.type
_entity_poly.pdbx_seq_one_letter_code
_entity_poly.pdbx_strand_id
1 'polypeptide(L)'
;MSTDPAAPLFGTVWFDALAASADAPFPGAPGSLRMGEVALDDGSAAALVAVVPDADARFPRARSGEVGLEEGWGLARAVTALVDADASAPTRRPIVIVVDVPSQAYGYVEELLGIHQALAASTNAVASARLAGHPVVALVVGKAISGAFLATGLQANRIVALDHDGIAVQVMSKQSAARITRRTIAELDAAADAIPATAYDGASFAKLGAVADLVSVEQPAAPTDADVAAARTAVSVAVADVRAGSVDLGSRLTSPGGRDQRAASVLVRERVAEAWDL
;
A
#
# COMPACT_ATOMS: atom_id res chain seq x y z
N MET A 1 24.57 -20.26 10.46
CA MET A 1 24.44 -18.85 10.03
C MET A 1 23.84 -18.90 8.65
N SER A 2 22.57 -18.51 8.49
CA SER A 2 21.93 -18.47 7.17
C SER A 2 22.61 -17.37 6.37
N THR A 3 23.19 -17.71 5.23
CA THR A 3 23.81 -16.79 4.27
C THR A 3 22.77 -16.34 3.24
N ASP A 4 21.55 -16.02 3.69
CA ASP A 4 20.63 -15.30 2.80
C ASP A 4 21.17 -13.88 2.64
N PRO A 5 21.38 -13.39 1.40
CA PRO A 5 21.63 -11.98 1.19
C PRO A 5 20.49 -11.19 1.85
N ALA A 6 20.82 -10.08 2.52
CA ALA A 6 19.80 -9.22 3.13
C ALA A 6 18.73 -8.91 2.08
N ALA A 7 17.46 -9.16 2.43
CA ALA A 7 16.35 -8.92 1.52
C ALA A 7 16.39 -7.45 1.05
N PRO A 8 16.16 -7.16 -0.25
CA PRO A 8 16.19 -5.79 -0.75
C PRO A 8 15.21 -4.89 -0.01
N LEU A 9 15.62 -3.67 0.32
CA LEU A 9 14.79 -2.66 0.97
C LEU A 9 14.00 -1.86 -0.07
N PHE A 10 13.10 -2.52 -0.80
CA PHE A 10 12.40 -1.93 -1.95
C PHE A 10 11.73 -0.60 -1.59
N GLY A 11 11.05 -0.52 -0.44
CA GLY A 11 10.37 0.71 -0.01
C GLY A 11 11.32 1.90 0.16
N THR A 12 12.53 1.67 0.71
CA THR A 12 13.54 2.72 0.88
C THR A 12 14.11 3.14 -0.48
N VAL A 13 14.51 2.15 -1.27
CA VAL A 13 15.14 2.35 -2.58
C VAL A 13 14.20 3.12 -3.52
N TRP A 14 12.93 2.73 -3.60
CA TRP A 14 11.96 3.38 -4.48
C TRP A 14 11.50 4.74 -3.96
N PHE A 15 11.42 4.93 -2.64
CA PHE A 15 11.19 6.26 -2.09
C PHE A 15 12.32 7.21 -2.49
N ASP A 16 13.58 6.82 -2.29
CA ASP A 16 14.75 7.64 -2.59
C ASP A 16 14.85 7.95 -4.10
N ALA A 17 14.53 6.97 -4.96
CA ALA A 17 14.58 7.14 -6.40
C ALA A 17 13.46 8.02 -6.97
N LEU A 18 12.28 8.03 -6.34
CA LEU A 18 11.12 8.85 -6.77
C LEU A 18 11.12 10.25 -6.16
N ALA A 19 11.74 10.44 -4.99
CA ALA A 19 11.70 11.69 -4.27
C ALA A 19 12.39 12.83 -5.06
N ALA A 20 11.60 13.84 -5.43
CA ALA A 20 12.09 15.09 -6.03
C ALA A 20 12.54 16.10 -4.97
N SER A 21 12.23 15.85 -3.70
CA SER A 21 12.66 16.65 -2.55
C SER A 21 13.49 15.80 -1.58
N ALA A 22 14.28 16.47 -0.74
CA ALA A 22 14.85 15.81 0.42
C ALA A 22 13.74 15.29 1.35
N ASP A 23 14.08 14.27 2.14
CA ASP A 23 13.20 13.76 3.17
C ASP A 23 12.90 14.86 4.20
N ALA A 24 11.62 15.07 4.47
CA ALA A 24 11.08 16.17 5.24
C ALA A 24 10.20 15.66 6.39
N PRO A 25 10.80 14.95 7.39
CA PRO A 25 10.05 14.47 8.54
C PRO A 25 9.50 15.64 9.36
N PHE A 26 8.30 15.48 9.91
CA PHE A 26 7.71 16.45 10.84
C PHE A 26 8.19 16.22 12.28
N PRO A 27 8.10 17.23 13.17
CA PRO A 27 8.47 17.07 14.57
C PRO A 27 7.78 15.87 15.25
N GLY A 28 8.60 14.94 15.74
CA GLY A 28 8.15 13.71 16.38
C GLY A 28 7.60 12.65 15.42
N ALA A 29 7.95 12.69 14.13
CA ALA A 29 7.81 11.54 13.24
C ALA A 29 8.77 10.42 13.68
N PRO A 30 8.36 9.14 13.62
CA PRO A 30 9.29 8.03 13.84
C PRO A 30 10.30 7.95 12.69
N GLY A 31 11.49 7.40 12.95
CA GLY A 31 12.53 7.22 11.93
C GLY A 31 12.12 6.26 10.80
N SER A 32 11.12 5.42 11.07
CA SER A 32 10.47 4.51 10.13
C SER A 32 9.53 5.20 9.13
N LEU A 33 9.26 6.50 9.23
CA LEU A 33 8.36 7.22 8.34
C LEU A 33 9.11 8.27 7.51
N ARG A 34 9.09 8.11 6.18
CA ARG A 34 9.69 9.03 5.20
C ARG A 34 8.61 9.90 4.58
N MET A 35 8.93 11.18 4.32
CA MET A 35 8.03 12.13 3.66
C MET A 35 8.78 13.00 2.67
N GLY A 36 8.20 13.22 1.50
CA GLY A 36 8.77 14.09 0.48
C GLY A 36 7.76 14.44 -0.58
N GLU A 37 8.24 14.77 -1.77
CA GLU A 37 7.42 15.02 -2.94
C GLU A 37 7.92 14.18 -4.13
N VAL A 38 7.00 13.77 -4.99
CA VAL A 38 7.30 13.17 -6.29
C VAL A 38 6.72 14.07 -7.39
N ALA A 39 7.52 14.34 -8.41
CA ALA A 39 7.04 15.07 -9.58
C ALA A 39 6.09 14.18 -10.39
N LEU A 40 5.04 14.78 -10.95
CA LEU A 40 4.13 14.14 -11.90
C LEU A 40 4.40 14.65 -13.32
N ASP A 41 4.00 13.87 -14.32
CA ASP A 41 4.28 14.20 -15.73
C ASP A 41 3.53 15.45 -16.23
N ASP A 42 2.47 15.86 -15.53
CA ASP A 42 1.76 17.13 -15.79
C ASP A 42 2.47 18.37 -15.22
N GLY A 43 3.65 18.18 -14.61
CA GLY A 43 4.46 19.22 -13.99
C GLY A 43 4.01 19.59 -12.57
N SER A 44 2.95 18.99 -12.04
CA SER A 44 2.56 19.13 -10.63
C SER A 44 3.37 18.19 -9.73
N ALA A 45 3.22 18.35 -8.42
CA ALA A 45 3.84 17.48 -7.43
C ALA A 45 2.78 16.76 -6.58
N ALA A 46 3.11 15.54 -6.17
CA ALA A 46 2.35 14.77 -5.19
C ALA A 46 3.16 14.62 -3.90
N ALA A 47 2.48 14.59 -2.75
CA ALA A 47 3.12 14.19 -1.51
C ALA A 47 3.52 12.71 -1.61
N LEU A 48 4.76 12.38 -1.25
CA LEU A 48 5.29 11.02 -1.24
C LEU A 48 5.50 10.59 0.21
N VAL A 49 4.95 9.43 0.59
CA VAL A 49 5.06 8.90 1.96
C VAL A 49 5.42 7.43 1.91
N ALA A 50 6.30 6.98 2.80
CA ALA A 50 6.66 5.56 2.93
C ALA A 50 6.90 5.17 4.39
N VAL A 51 6.50 3.95 4.75
CA VAL A 51 7.02 3.29 5.95
C VAL A 51 8.23 2.46 5.52
N VAL A 52 9.36 2.62 6.20
CA VAL A 52 10.64 1.94 5.92
C VAL A 52 11.22 1.34 7.20
N PRO A 53 12.18 0.40 7.11
CA PRO A 53 12.86 -0.13 8.28
C PRO A 53 13.62 0.94 9.06
N ASP A 54 13.50 0.90 10.38
CA ASP A 54 14.26 1.70 11.33
C ASP A 54 14.85 0.78 12.41
N ALA A 55 16.15 0.48 12.29
CA ALA A 55 16.84 -0.40 13.23
C ALA A 55 16.86 0.14 14.67
N ASP A 56 16.72 1.45 14.83
CA ASP A 56 16.75 2.17 16.10
C ASP A 56 15.34 2.47 16.63
N ALA A 57 14.29 1.97 15.96
CA ALA A 57 12.90 2.19 16.38
C ALA A 57 12.69 1.81 17.86
N ARG A 58 11.89 2.64 18.54
CA ARG A 58 11.59 2.50 19.98
C ARG A 58 10.97 1.14 20.29
N PHE A 59 10.13 0.63 19.40
CA PHE A 59 9.48 -0.66 19.51
C PHE A 59 10.28 -1.73 18.75
N PRO A 60 10.88 -2.73 19.43
CA PRO A 60 11.73 -3.72 18.77
C PRO A 60 11.02 -4.58 17.72
N ARG A 61 9.69 -4.68 17.78
CA ARG A 61 8.86 -5.45 16.85
C ARG A 61 8.47 -4.67 15.59
N ALA A 62 8.96 -3.44 15.43
CA ALA A 62 8.76 -2.56 14.28
C ALA A 62 10.07 -2.11 13.61
N ARG A 63 11.18 -2.84 13.82
CA ARG A 63 12.52 -2.43 13.36
C ARG A 63 12.86 -2.83 11.93
N SER A 64 12.05 -3.67 11.31
CA SER A 64 12.33 -4.28 10.00
C SER A 64 11.29 -3.87 8.94
N GLY A 65 10.65 -2.72 9.14
CA GLY A 65 9.66 -2.14 8.24
C GLY A 65 8.21 -2.53 8.58
N GLU A 66 7.98 -3.23 9.69
CA GLU A 66 6.62 -3.51 10.14
C GLU A 66 5.86 -2.23 10.48
N VAL A 67 4.55 -2.21 10.21
CA VAL A 67 3.68 -1.09 10.64
C VAL A 67 3.21 -1.37 12.06
N GLY A 68 3.81 -0.67 13.03
CA GLY A 68 3.49 -0.77 14.45
C GLY A 68 2.71 0.42 14.98
N LEU A 69 2.88 0.69 16.29
CA LEU A 69 2.18 1.76 17.00
C LEU A 69 2.57 3.14 16.46
N GLU A 70 3.87 3.40 16.30
CA GLU A 70 4.37 4.72 15.88
C GLU A 70 4.17 4.95 14.40
N GLU A 71 4.29 3.90 13.57
CA GLU A 71 4.06 3.98 12.14
C GLU A 71 2.59 4.30 11.85
N GLY A 72 1.65 3.64 12.54
CA GLY A 72 0.21 3.91 12.39
C GLY A 72 -0.16 5.34 12.78
N TRP A 73 0.23 5.80 13.97
CA TRP A 73 -0.05 7.17 14.41
C TRP A 73 0.73 8.22 13.60
N GLY A 74 1.97 7.92 13.23
CA GLY A 74 2.83 8.79 12.43
C GLY A 74 2.23 9.03 11.05
N LEU A 75 1.84 7.96 10.35
CA LEU A 75 1.19 8.08 9.04
C LEU A 75 -0.15 8.81 9.15
N ALA A 76 -0.93 8.56 10.20
CA ALA A 76 -2.18 9.29 10.43
C ALA A 76 -1.91 10.81 10.55
N ARG A 77 -0.94 11.21 11.36
CA ARG A 77 -0.55 12.61 11.53
C ARG A 77 -0.03 13.24 10.23
N ALA A 78 0.81 12.51 9.50
CA ALA A 78 1.35 12.96 8.21
C ALA A 78 0.22 13.29 7.23
N VAL A 79 -0.67 12.34 7.01
CA VAL A 79 -1.78 12.48 6.05
C VAL A 79 -2.76 13.55 6.49
N THR A 80 -3.13 13.60 7.78
CA THR A 80 -3.99 14.67 8.30
C THR A 80 -3.36 16.04 8.10
N ALA A 81 -2.06 16.20 8.36
CA ALA A 81 -1.37 17.48 8.15
C ALA A 81 -1.39 17.91 6.67
N LEU A 82 -1.26 16.97 5.73
CA LEU A 82 -1.37 17.26 4.30
C LEU A 82 -2.79 17.74 3.93
N VAL A 83 -3.82 17.09 4.48
CA VAL A 83 -5.22 17.49 4.27
C VAL A 83 -5.50 18.87 4.85
N ASP A 84 -5.03 19.13 6.07
CA ASP A 84 -5.23 20.40 6.76
C ASP A 84 -4.53 21.55 6.02
N ALA A 85 -3.30 21.33 5.56
CA ALA A 85 -2.53 22.29 4.77
C ALA A 85 -3.22 22.65 3.45
N ASP A 86 -3.97 21.70 2.88
CA ASP A 86 -4.69 21.89 1.63
C ASP A 86 -6.13 22.33 1.80
N ALA A 87 -6.67 22.50 3.02
CA ALA A 87 -8.10 22.71 3.26
C ALA A 87 -8.71 23.85 2.41
N SER A 88 -7.96 24.94 2.20
CA SER A 88 -8.35 26.09 1.38
C SER A 88 -7.75 26.09 -0.05
N ALA A 89 -6.96 25.09 -0.41
CA ALA A 89 -6.38 25.00 -1.74
C ALA A 89 -7.47 24.74 -2.80
N PRO A 90 -7.40 25.36 -4.00
CA PRO A 90 -8.37 25.14 -5.06
C PRO A 90 -8.32 23.72 -5.63
N THR A 91 -7.15 23.07 -5.53
CA THR A 91 -6.91 21.70 -5.97
C THR A 91 -6.22 20.95 -4.84
N ARG A 92 -6.79 19.81 -4.44
CA ARG A 92 -6.17 18.93 -3.46
C ARG A 92 -4.93 18.27 -4.05
N ARG A 93 -3.80 18.31 -3.33
CA ARG A 93 -2.57 17.65 -3.77
C ARG A 93 -2.75 16.13 -3.77
N PRO A 94 -2.20 15.40 -4.75
CA PRO A 94 -2.17 13.94 -4.69
C PRO A 94 -1.27 13.44 -3.56
N ILE A 95 -1.56 12.24 -3.07
CA ILE A 95 -0.79 11.54 -2.05
C ILE A 95 -0.40 10.17 -2.62
N VAL A 96 0.89 9.92 -2.73
CA VAL A 96 1.48 8.66 -3.20
C VAL A 96 2.10 7.96 -2.01
N ILE A 97 1.63 6.75 -1.72
CA ILE A 97 2.12 5.93 -0.62
C ILE A 97 2.93 4.79 -1.22
N VAL A 98 4.25 4.79 -0.99
CA VAL A 98 5.13 3.69 -1.38
C VAL A 98 4.96 2.55 -0.37
N VAL A 99 4.61 1.36 -0.85
CA VAL A 99 4.25 0.21 -0.03
C VAL A 99 5.28 -0.91 -0.22
N ASP A 100 6.05 -1.13 0.84
CA ASP A 100 6.89 -2.32 1.07
C ASP A 100 6.90 -2.63 2.58
N VAL A 101 5.81 -3.21 3.05
CA VAL A 101 5.54 -3.49 4.46
C VAL A 101 5.38 -5.01 4.67
N PRO A 102 6.28 -5.66 5.42
CA PRO A 102 6.30 -7.12 5.55
C PRO A 102 5.16 -7.67 6.42
N SER A 103 4.65 -6.87 7.36
CA SER A 103 3.48 -7.13 8.19
C SER A 103 3.19 -5.94 9.12
N GLN A 104 2.14 -6.05 9.92
CA GLN A 104 2.03 -5.31 11.18
C GLN A 104 3.12 -5.76 12.17
N ALA A 105 3.42 -4.91 13.16
CA ALA A 105 4.34 -5.28 14.24
C ALA A 105 3.68 -6.33 15.17
N TYR A 106 4.24 -7.54 15.23
CA TYR A 106 3.69 -8.62 16.05
C TYR A 106 4.37 -8.69 17.42
N GLY A 107 3.72 -8.23 18.49
CA GLY A 107 4.27 -8.38 19.83
C GLY A 107 3.28 -8.07 20.95
N TYR A 108 3.65 -8.48 22.17
CA TYR A 108 2.82 -8.31 23.36
C TYR A 108 2.60 -6.83 23.69
N VAL A 109 3.64 -6.00 23.58
CA VAL A 109 3.55 -4.56 23.87
C VAL A 109 2.67 -3.87 22.83
N GLU A 110 2.81 -4.23 21.56
CA GLU A 110 2.00 -3.70 20.47
C GLU A 110 0.51 -4.02 20.68
N GLU A 111 0.18 -5.25 21.05
CA GLU A 111 -1.20 -5.63 21.38
C GLU A 111 -1.72 -4.93 22.64
N LEU A 112 -0.93 -4.90 23.71
CA LEU A 112 -1.29 -4.27 24.99
C LEU A 112 -1.60 -2.77 24.82
N LEU A 113 -0.85 -2.08 23.96
CA LEU A 113 -1.02 -0.65 23.68
C LEU A 113 -2.00 -0.35 22.54
N GLY A 114 -2.66 -1.38 22.00
CA GLY A 114 -3.72 -1.22 21.00
C GLY A 114 -3.20 -0.89 19.60
N ILE A 115 -2.29 -1.70 19.06
CA ILE A 115 -1.81 -1.58 17.67
C ILE A 115 -2.96 -1.51 16.65
N HIS A 116 -4.03 -2.27 16.87
CA HIS A 116 -5.22 -2.21 16.01
C HIS A 116 -5.80 -0.78 15.89
N GLN A 117 -5.75 0.01 16.97
CA GLN A 117 -6.22 1.40 16.99
C GLN A 117 -5.25 2.34 16.28
N ALA A 118 -3.93 2.10 16.39
CA ALA A 118 -2.91 2.86 15.66
C ALA A 118 -3.06 2.67 14.14
N LEU A 119 -3.24 1.42 13.67
CA LEU A 119 -3.48 1.12 12.26
C LEU A 119 -4.85 1.62 11.77
N ALA A 120 -5.87 1.60 12.64
CA ALA A 120 -7.17 2.20 12.33
C ALA A 120 -7.05 3.73 12.14
N ALA A 121 -6.19 4.41 12.90
CA ALA A 121 -5.97 5.84 12.75
C ALA A 121 -5.38 6.21 11.39
N SER A 122 -4.36 5.48 10.92
CA SER A 122 -3.81 5.73 9.58
C SER A 122 -4.83 5.38 8.48
N THR A 123 -5.53 4.25 8.63
CA THR A 123 -6.61 3.86 7.72
C THR A 123 -7.66 4.98 7.60
N ASN A 124 -8.08 5.54 8.74
CA ASN A 124 -9.04 6.63 8.77
C ASN A 124 -8.48 7.91 8.12
N ALA A 125 -7.21 8.26 8.38
CA ALA A 125 -6.59 9.44 7.81
C ALA A 125 -6.50 9.35 6.27
N VAL A 126 -6.06 8.21 5.74
CA VAL A 126 -5.97 7.97 4.29
C VAL A 126 -7.36 7.95 3.64
N ALA A 127 -8.33 7.29 4.28
CA ALA A 127 -9.72 7.31 3.82
C ALA A 127 -10.30 8.73 3.82
N SER A 128 -10.05 9.50 4.87
CA SER A 128 -10.52 10.88 5.01
C SER A 128 -9.90 11.79 3.96
N ALA A 129 -8.60 11.65 3.68
CA ALA A 129 -7.93 12.39 2.62
C ALA A 129 -8.56 12.10 1.25
N ARG A 130 -8.79 10.81 0.94
CA ARG A 130 -9.47 10.38 -0.28
C ARG A 130 -10.88 10.97 -0.39
N LEU A 131 -11.67 10.90 0.66
CA LEU A 131 -13.04 11.43 0.69
C LEU A 131 -13.07 12.97 0.64
N ALA A 132 -12.02 13.64 1.10
CA ALA A 132 -11.85 15.09 0.96
C ALA A 132 -11.38 15.54 -0.44
N GLY A 133 -11.20 14.59 -1.36
CA GLY A 133 -10.87 14.85 -2.76
C GLY A 133 -9.38 14.79 -3.10
N HIS A 134 -8.51 14.39 -2.18
CA HIS A 134 -7.11 14.11 -2.52
C HIS A 134 -7.03 12.82 -3.36
N PRO A 135 -6.37 12.84 -4.54
CA PRO A 135 -6.05 11.61 -5.24
C PRO A 135 -5.05 10.80 -4.43
N VAL A 136 -5.44 9.62 -3.95
CA VAL A 136 -4.54 8.73 -3.21
C VAL A 136 -4.15 7.54 -4.10
N VAL A 137 -2.85 7.34 -4.30
CA VAL A 137 -2.28 6.22 -5.06
C VAL A 137 -1.36 5.41 -4.15
N ALA A 138 -1.59 4.11 -4.06
CA ALA A 138 -0.65 3.18 -3.43
C ALA A 138 0.26 2.60 -4.51
N LEU A 139 1.57 2.81 -4.38
CA LEU A 139 2.59 2.21 -5.24
C LEU A 139 3.23 1.03 -4.50
N VAL A 140 2.83 -0.20 -4.87
CA VAL A 140 3.34 -1.44 -4.26
C VAL A 140 4.64 -1.83 -4.96
N VAL A 141 5.76 -1.66 -4.25
CA VAL A 141 7.12 -1.92 -4.75
C VAL A 141 7.77 -3.16 -4.12
N GLY A 142 7.10 -3.76 -3.14
CA GLY A 142 7.56 -4.96 -2.45
C GLY A 142 6.41 -5.66 -1.74
N LYS A 143 6.57 -5.91 -0.45
CA LYS A 143 5.56 -6.60 0.35
C LYS A 143 4.39 -5.68 0.69
N ALA A 144 3.18 -6.22 0.70
CA ALA A 144 1.96 -5.53 1.12
C ALA A 144 1.08 -6.49 1.91
N ILE A 145 1.45 -6.72 3.18
CA ILE A 145 0.89 -7.81 3.98
C ILE A 145 -0.06 -7.32 5.06
N SER A 146 -1.23 -7.96 5.15
CA SER A 146 -2.15 -7.93 6.29
C SER A 146 -2.56 -6.52 6.75
N GLY A 147 -2.61 -6.30 8.08
CA GLY A 147 -2.94 -5.04 8.72
C GLY A 147 -2.07 -3.87 8.28
N ALA A 148 -0.81 -4.11 7.92
CA ALA A 148 0.07 -3.05 7.43
C ALA A 148 -0.41 -2.50 6.08
N PHE A 149 -0.78 -3.36 5.12
CA PHE A 149 -1.32 -2.88 3.85
C PHE A 149 -2.71 -2.26 3.99
N LEU A 150 -3.53 -2.73 4.94
CA LEU A 150 -4.79 -2.06 5.31
C LEU A 150 -4.55 -0.61 5.76
N ALA A 151 -3.53 -0.43 6.60
CA ALA A 151 -3.18 0.82 7.23
C ALA A 151 -2.47 1.83 6.30
N THR A 152 -1.77 1.35 5.27
CA THR A 152 -0.96 2.20 4.39
C THR A 152 -1.60 2.38 3.00
N GLY A 153 -2.01 1.31 2.33
CA GLY A 153 -2.29 1.36 0.88
C GLY A 153 -3.73 1.03 0.48
N LEU A 154 -4.46 0.19 1.23
CA LEU A 154 -5.77 -0.30 0.77
C LEU A 154 -6.89 0.75 0.76
N GLN A 155 -6.65 1.93 1.34
CA GLN A 155 -7.55 3.10 1.22
C GLN A 155 -7.28 3.96 -0.03
N ALA A 156 -6.27 3.65 -0.84
CA ALA A 156 -5.96 4.40 -2.05
C ALA A 156 -7.06 4.27 -3.13
N ASN A 157 -7.32 5.34 -3.88
CA ASN A 157 -8.22 5.29 -5.02
C ASN A 157 -7.72 4.31 -6.09
N ARG A 158 -6.40 4.27 -6.31
CA ARG A 158 -5.73 3.36 -7.25
C ARG A 158 -4.55 2.68 -6.58
N ILE A 159 -4.35 1.42 -6.95
CA ILE A 159 -3.18 0.63 -6.57
C ILE A 159 -2.39 0.39 -7.85
N VAL A 160 -1.16 0.87 -7.89
CA VAL A 160 -0.17 0.55 -8.92
C VAL A 160 0.81 -0.43 -8.28
N ALA A 161 1.14 -1.52 -8.96
CA ALA A 161 2.12 -2.48 -8.47
C ALA A 161 3.26 -2.60 -9.48
N LEU A 162 4.49 -2.82 -9.00
CA LEU A 162 5.58 -3.23 -9.88
C LEU A 162 5.43 -4.71 -10.24
N ASP A 163 6.01 -5.13 -11.36
CA ASP A 163 5.98 -6.51 -11.83
C ASP A 163 7.33 -7.20 -11.58
N HIS A 164 7.50 -7.78 -10.40
CA HIS A 164 8.67 -8.59 -10.06
C HIS A 164 8.39 -9.57 -8.91
N ASP A 165 9.25 -10.57 -8.75
CA ASP A 165 9.12 -11.65 -7.75
C ASP A 165 9.19 -11.19 -6.29
N GLY A 166 9.58 -9.93 -6.05
CA GLY A 166 9.62 -9.33 -4.73
C GLY A 166 8.25 -8.85 -4.23
N ILE A 167 7.25 -8.75 -5.12
CA ILE A 167 5.90 -8.38 -4.74
C ILE A 167 5.21 -9.53 -4.02
N ALA A 168 4.66 -9.23 -2.85
CA ALA A 168 3.82 -10.17 -2.12
C ALA A 168 2.62 -9.47 -1.48
N VAL A 169 1.40 -9.82 -1.89
CA VAL A 169 0.16 -9.24 -1.34
C VAL A 169 -0.69 -10.36 -0.73
N GLN A 170 -0.81 -10.38 0.61
CA GLN A 170 -1.59 -11.41 1.29
C GLN A 170 -1.96 -11.03 2.72
N VAL A 171 -2.94 -11.71 3.31
CA VAL A 171 -3.42 -11.46 4.68
C VAL A 171 -2.46 -11.89 5.78
N MET A 172 -1.45 -12.72 5.48
CA MET A 172 -0.42 -13.18 6.41
C MET A 172 0.75 -13.78 5.63
N SER A 173 1.87 -14.09 6.30
CA SER A 173 2.99 -14.80 5.67
C SER A 173 2.63 -16.27 5.36
N LYS A 174 3.31 -16.86 4.36
CA LYS A 174 3.14 -18.29 4.02
C LYS A 174 3.34 -19.21 5.22
N GLN A 175 4.34 -18.91 6.07
CA GLN A 175 4.61 -19.70 7.28
C GLN A 175 3.45 -19.62 8.29
N SER A 176 2.85 -18.44 8.44
CA SER A 176 1.70 -18.24 9.33
C SER A 176 0.45 -18.94 8.79
N ALA A 177 0.19 -18.81 7.49
CA ALA A 177 -0.91 -19.50 6.81
C ALA A 177 -0.79 -21.01 6.94
N ALA A 178 0.40 -21.57 6.73
CA ALA A 178 0.68 -23.01 6.85
C ALA A 178 0.35 -23.51 8.27
N ARG A 179 0.85 -22.78 9.28
CA ARG A 179 0.62 -23.10 10.69
C ARG A 179 -0.87 -23.05 11.06
N ILE A 180 -1.58 -22.00 10.68
CA ILE A 180 -2.99 -21.79 11.07
C ILE A 180 -3.91 -22.79 10.36
N THR A 181 -3.70 -22.99 9.05
CA THR A 181 -4.53 -23.90 8.24
C THR A 181 -4.15 -25.37 8.41
N ARG A 182 -3.08 -25.66 9.16
CA ARG A 182 -2.50 -27.00 9.36
C ARG A 182 -2.15 -27.67 8.02
N ARG A 183 -1.55 -26.89 7.12
CA ARG A 183 -1.05 -27.33 5.81
C ARG A 183 0.46 -27.10 5.73
N THR A 184 1.10 -27.86 4.86
CA THR A 184 2.48 -27.61 4.44
C THR A 184 2.54 -26.40 3.52
N ILE A 185 3.71 -25.77 3.40
CA ILE A 185 3.91 -24.67 2.43
C ILE A 185 3.67 -25.17 1.00
N ALA A 186 4.10 -26.39 0.68
CA ALA A 186 3.88 -26.99 -0.65
C ALA A 186 2.39 -27.15 -0.99
N GLU A 187 1.55 -27.52 -0.03
CA GLU A 187 0.10 -27.58 -0.24
C GLU A 187 -0.52 -26.19 -0.44
N LEU A 188 0.03 -25.15 0.19
CA LEU A 188 -0.41 -23.77 -0.05
C LEU A 188 0.00 -23.27 -1.43
N ASP A 189 1.23 -23.58 -1.88
CA ASP A 189 1.71 -23.23 -3.21
C ASP A 189 0.89 -23.94 -4.30
N ALA A 190 0.61 -25.23 -4.13
CA ALA A 190 -0.26 -25.95 -5.07
C ALA A 190 -1.70 -25.40 -5.11
N ALA A 191 -2.21 -24.88 -3.98
CA ALA A 191 -3.53 -24.23 -3.94
C ALA A 191 -3.52 -22.87 -4.67
N ALA A 192 -2.41 -22.14 -4.61
CA ALA A 192 -2.25 -20.85 -5.27
C ALA A 192 -2.36 -20.95 -6.81
N ASP A 193 -1.91 -22.06 -7.40
CA ASP A 193 -2.02 -22.32 -8.84
C ASP A 193 -3.48 -22.41 -9.32
N ALA A 194 -4.37 -22.93 -8.46
CA ALA A 194 -5.78 -23.12 -8.79
C ALA A 194 -6.69 -21.96 -8.35
N ILE A 195 -6.32 -21.24 -7.27
CA ILE A 195 -7.15 -20.21 -6.65
C ILE A 195 -6.32 -18.91 -6.54
N PRO A 196 -6.48 -17.96 -7.48
CA PRO A 196 -5.71 -16.71 -7.50
C PRO A 196 -5.76 -15.92 -6.19
N ALA A 197 -6.89 -15.98 -5.46
CA ALA A 197 -7.04 -15.29 -4.17
C ALA A 197 -6.12 -15.83 -3.05
N THR A 198 -5.57 -17.04 -3.22
CA THR A 198 -4.64 -17.66 -2.25
C THR A 198 -3.18 -17.51 -2.64
N ALA A 199 -2.91 -17.06 -3.87
CA ALA A 199 -1.58 -16.73 -4.33
C ALA A 199 -1.01 -15.50 -3.62
N TYR A 200 0.30 -15.37 -3.66
CA TYR A 200 1.02 -14.28 -2.99
C TYR A 200 1.54 -13.25 -3.99
N ASP A 201 1.78 -13.64 -5.24
CA ASP A 201 2.45 -12.80 -6.24
C ASP A 201 1.58 -11.63 -6.73
N GLY A 202 2.25 -10.59 -7.22
CA GLY A 202 1.60 -9.38 -7.73
C GLY A 202 0.69 -9.63 -8.93
N ALA A 203 1.06 -10.54 -9.84
CA ALA A 203 0.27 -10.83 -11.04
C ALA A 203 -1.07 -11.49 -10.68
N SER A 204 -1.10 -12.42 -9.74
CA SER A 204 -2.32 -13.02 -9.21
C SER A 204 -3.19 -12.00 -8.49
N PHE A 205 -2.59 -11.10 -7.69
CA PHE A 205 -3.33 -10.00 -7.06
C PHE A 205 -3.96 -9.05 -8.10
N ALA A 206 -3.25 -8.75 -9.20
CA ALA A 206 -3.76 -7.93 -10.28
C ALA A 206 -4.98 -8.55 -10.97
N LYS A 207 -4.98 -9.88 -11.18
CA LYS A 207 -6.14 -10.61 -11.74
C LYS A 207 -7.41 -10.43 -10.92
N LEU A 208 -7.32 -10.21 -9.60
CA LEU A 208 -8.47 -9.95 -8.72
C LEU A 208 -9.15 -8.59 -8.97
N GLY A 209 -8.59 -7.75 -9.85
CA GLY A 209 -9.22 -6.52 -10.35
C GLY A 209 -9.02 -5.28 -9.48
N ALA A 210 -8.19 -5.35 -8.44
CA ALA A 210 -7.92 -4.22 -7.55
C ALA A 210 -6.74 -3.34 -7.99
N VAL A 211 -5.84 -3.87 -8.82
CA VAL A 211 -4.66 -3.18 -9.35
C VAL A 211 -5.04 -2.43 -10.62
N ALA A 212 -4.71 -1.15 -10.66
CA ALA A 212 -4.96 -0.26 -11.79
C ALA A 212 -3.92 -0.45 -12.91
N ASP A 213 -2.67 -0.67 -12.53
CA ASP A 213 -1.58 -0.94 -13.46
C ASP A 213 -0.51 -1.83 -12.82
N LEU A 214 0.10 -2.69 -13.63
CA LEU A 214 1.19 -3.59 -13.26
C LEU A 214 2.42 -3.21 -14.09
N VAL A 215 3.37 -2.53 -13.46
CA VAL A 215 4.48 -1.84 -14.13
C VAL A 215 5.70 -2.75 -14.22
N SER A 216 6.07 -3.13 -15.44
CA SER A 216 7.31 -3.86 -15.69
C SER A 216 8.53 -3.01 -15.35
N VAL A 217 9.47 -3.61 -14.61
CA VAL A 217 10.73 -2.98 -14.19
C VAL A 217 11.89 -3.95 -14.39
N GLU A 218 13.06 -3.42 -14.73
CA GLU A 218 14.27 -4.20 -14.99
C GLU A 218 15.04 -4.50 -13.69
N GLN A 219 15.24 -3.49 -12.83
CA GLN A 219 16.06 -3.62 -11.62
C GLN A 219 15.31 -3.17 -10.37
N PRO A 220 14.32 -3.95 -9.87
CA PRO A 220 13.47 -3.52 -8.76
C PRO A 220 14.26 -3.20 -7.47
N ALA A 221 15.40 -3.85 -7.24
CA ALA A 221 16.24 -3.62 -6.05
C ALA A 221 17.21 -2.44 -6.19
N ALA A 222 17.40 -1.92 -7.41
CA ALA A 222 18.28 -0.80 -7.76
C ALA A 222 17.75 -0.15 -9.05
N PRO A 223 16.61 0.55 -8.98
CA PRO A 223 15.85 0.95 -10.17
C PRO A 223 16.67 1.87 -11.06
N THR A 224 16.61 1.59 -12.36
CA THR A 224 17.20 2.46 -13.38
C THR A 224 16.36 3.72 -13.55
N ASP A 225 16.91 4.75 -14.21
CA ASP A 225 16.13 5.95 -14.57
C ASP A 225 14.87 5.60 -15.40
N ALA A 226 14.95 4.53 -16.22
CA ALA A 226 13.82 4.04 -16.98
C ALA A 226 12.75 3.39 -16.09
N ASP A 227 13.15 2.59 -15.09
CA ASP A 227 12.24 2.00 -14.11
C ASP A 227 11.51 3.09 -13.31
N VAL A 228 12.26 4.10 -12.85
CA VAL A 228 11.72 5.25 -12.11
C VAL A 228 10.75 6.04 -13.00
N ALA A 229 11.10 6.29 -14.26
CA ALA A 229 10.24 6.99 -15.21
C ALA A 229 8.95 6.21 -15.52
N ALA A 230 9.03 4.88 -15.64
CA ALA A 230 7.86 4.02 -15.86
C ALA A 230 6.91 4.07 -14.65
N ALA A 231 7.45 3.92 -13.44
CA ALA A 231 6.64 4.01 -12.21
C ALA A 231 6.01 5.40 -12.04
N ARG A 232 6.77 6.49 -12.29
CA ARG A 232 6.25 7.86 -12.24
C ARG A 232 5.15 8.09 -13.27
N THR A 233 5.30 7.56 -14.48
CA THR A 233 4.27 7.62 -15.52
C THR A 233 2.99 6.93 -15.05
N ALA A 234 3.10 5.70 -14.55
CA ALA A 234 1.96 4.94 -14.06
C ALA A 234 1.24 5.64 -12.88
N VAL A 235 2.00 6.22 -11.95
CA VAL A 235 1.46 7.04 -10.86
C VAL A 235 0.75 8.29 -11.41
N SER A 236 1.34 9.00 -12.38
CA SER A 236 0.74 10.19 -12.99
C SER A 236 -0.58 9.87 -13.70
N VAL A 237 -0.62 8.76 -14.45
CA VAL A 237 -1.84 8.25 -15.09
C VAL A 237 -2.90 7.89 -14.04
N ALA A 238 -2.52 7.20 -12.97
CA ALA A 238 -3.42 6.86 -11.88
C ALA A 238 -3.99 8.11 -11.19
N VAL A 239 -3.16 9.13 -10.95
CA VAL A 239 -3.62 10.42 -10.39
C VAL A 239 -4.62 11.09 -11.32
N ALA A 240 -4.33 11.16 -12.63
CA ALA A 240 -5.21 11.77 -13.61
C ALA A 240 -6.57 11.04 -13.69
N ASP A 241 -6.57 9.70 -13.68
CA ASP A 241 -7.78 8.88 -13.67
C ASP A 241 -8.62 9.11 -12.41
N VAL A 242 -7.99 9.27 -11.24
CA VAL A 242 -8.70 9.59 -10.00
C VAL A 242 -9.30 10.99 -10.04
N ARG A 243 -8.59 11.98 -10.59
CA ARG A 243 -9.13 13.34 -10.75
C ARG A 243 -10.36 13.38 -11.65
N ALA A 244 -10.41 12.54 -12.67
CA ALA A 244 -11.54 12.44 -13.60
C ALA A 244 -12.68 11.55 -13.07
N GLY A 245 -12.43 10.76 -12.03
CA GLY A 245 -13.32 9.71 -11.54
C GLY A 245 -13.95 9.97 -10.17
N SER A 246 -14.40 8.89 -9.54
CA SER A 246 -14.98 8.92 -8.20
C SER A 246 -13.91 8.84 -7.10
N VAL A 247 -14.22 9.42 -5.94
CA VAL A 247 -13.44 9.29 -4.71
C VAL A 247 -13.65 7.96 -3.99
N ASP A 248 -14.59 7.12 -4.45
CA ASP A 248 -14.84 5.78 -3.89
C ASP A 248 -13.82 4.73 -4.38
N LEU A 249 -14.01 3.48 -3.94
CA LEU A 249 -13.18 2.32 -4.29
C LEU A 249 -13.90 1.35 -5.25
N GLY A 250 -14.97 1.79 -5.90
CA GLY A 250 -15.83 1.00 -6.79
C GLY A 250 -15.13 0.51 -8.05
N SER A 251 -14.06 1.19 -8.49
CA SER A 251 -13.22 0.76 -9.61
C SER A 251 -12.68 -0.67 -9.45
N ARG A 252 -12.48 -1.11 -8.19
CA ARG A 252 -12.03 -2.48 -7.85
C ARG A 252 -13.07 -3.57 -8.11
N LEU A 253 -14.31 -3.18 -8.43
CA LEU A 253 -15.41 -4.08 -8.77
C LEU A 253 -15.83 -3.92 -10.24
N THR A 254 -15.63 -2.73 -10.81
CA THR A 254 -16.03 -2.45 -12.19
C THR A 254 -14.96 -2.78 -13.22
N SER A 255 -13.71 -2.99 -12.80
CA SER A 255 -12.62 -3.49 -13.66
C SER A 255 -12.96 -4.88 -14.24
N PRO A 256 -12.37 -5.28 -15.39
CA PRO A 256 -12.61 -6.60 -15.96
C PRO A 256 -12.34 -7.74 -14.96
N GLY A 257 -11.20 -7.70 -14.27
CA GLY A 257 -10.87 -8.67 -13.21
C GLY A 257 -11.82 -8.60 -12.01
N GLY A 258 -12.30 -7.40 -11.65
CA GLY A 258 -13.25 -7.22 -10.55
C GLY A 258 -14.62 -7.84 -10.84
N ARG A 259 -15.13 -7.66 -12.06
CA ARG A 259 -16.41 -8.25 -12.48
C ARG A 259 -16.35 -9.78 -12.53
N ASP A 260 -15.24 -10.34 -12.97
CA ASP A 260 -15.03 -11.78 -13.09
C ASP A 260 -14.70 -12.41 -11.73
N GLN A 261 -13.55 -12.06 -11.15
CA GLN A 261 -13.01 -12.69 -9.94
C GLN A 261 -13.72 -12.26 -8.66
N ARG A 262 -14.53 -11.20 -8.69
CA ARG A 262 -15.31 -10.71 -7.54
C ARG A 262 -16.82 -10.67 -7.84
N ALA A 263 -17.31 -11.49 -8.76
CA ALA A 263 -18.73 -11.57 -9.11
C ALA A 263 -19.65 -11.71 -7.87
N ALA A 264 -19.26 -12.54 -6.89
CA ALA A 264 -20.02 -12.67 -5.64
C ALA A 264 -20.06 -11.37 -4.81
N SER A 265 -18.98 -10.57 -4.82
CA SER A 265 -18.95 -9.26 -4.14
C SER A 265 -19.87 -8.24 -4.81
N VAL A 266 -20.01 -8.32 -6.14
CA VAL A 266 -20.94 -7.49 -6.92
C VAL A 266 -22.38 -7.90 -6.59
N LEU A 267 -22.69 -9.20 -6.69
CA LEU A 267 -24.01 -9.74 -6.41
C LEU A 267 -24.49 -9.39 -4.99
N VAL A 268 -23.65 -9.51 -3.97
CA VAL A 268 -24.02 -9.12 -2.60
C VAL A 268 -24.46 -7.66 -2.52
N ARG A 269 -23.77 -6.75 -3.22
CA ARG A 269 -24.13 -5.32 -3.22
C ARG A 269 -25.43 -5.07 -3.95
N GLU A 270 -25.66 -5.73 -5.08
CA GLU A 270 -26.92 -5.67 -5.82
C GLU A 270 -28.09 -6.12 -4.94
N ARG A 271 -27.95 -7.26 -4.24
CA ARG A 271 -28.99 -7.76 -3.33
C ARG A 271 -29.24 -6.85 -2.14
N VAL A 272 -28.20 -6.24 -1.59
CA VAL A 272 -28.35 -5.25 -0.50
C VAL A 272 -29.09 -4.02 -1.00
N ALA A 273 -28.78 -3.50 -2.20
CA ALA A 273 -29.48 -2.36 -2.78
C ALA A 273 -30.95 -2.68 -3.07
N GLU A 274 -31.25 -3.81 -3.71
CA GLU A 274 -32.61 -4.30 -3.96
C GLU A 274 -33.44 -4.40 -2.67
N ALA A 275 -32.83 -4.87 -1.59
CA ALA A 275 -33.52 -5.03 -0.30
C ALA A 275 -33.63 -3.73 0.50
N TRP A 276 -32.79 -2.72 0.21
CA TRP A 276 -32.80 -1.43 0.89
C TRP A 276 -33.83 -0.46 0.32
N ASP A 277 -34.14 -0.58 -0.97
CA ASP A 277 -35.17 0.20 -1.66
C ASP A 277 -36.60 -0.37 -1.47
N LEU A 278 -36.78 -1.41 -0.63
CA LEU A 278 -38.05 -1.97 -0.16
C LEU A 278 -38.47 -1.36 1.18
#